data_AF-W7SD29-F1
#
_entry.id   AF-W7SD29-F1
#
_cell.length_a   1.000
_cell.length_b   1.000
_cell.length_c   1.000
_cell.angle_alpha   90.00
_cell.angle_beta   90.00
_cell.angle_gamma   90.00
#
_symmetry.space_group_name_H-M   'P 1'
#
loop_
_entity.id
_entity.type
_entity.pdbx_description
1 polymer ?
#
loop_
_entity_poly.entity_id
_entity_poly.type
_entity_poly.pdbx_seq_one_letter_code
_entity_poly.pdbx_strand_id
1 'polypeptide(L)'
;MATAVNDFPAAVFGLDSGFFHLPGAQARAWGVPEEQIDRLRVLLAIGHFHFAFHDLVIDEGRAPAAMCVLADVSLLRYLDGLAELAPGSADRYRALHDRYYRAYAAAMARDLGHRGEARPYTTDEISGLGDKAAPGMTALHVVADLAGMPARGEPAAQALLRLCTGLQLLDDLKDAAEDATNGVMSWPLTCALLAYPDVDLTDERDLRAALVGSGAASACLNVAGAAFVDAARLADATDATVVADLARTWSSRAAEQQSDLLLPVDLR
;
A
#
# COMPACT_ATOMS: atom_id res chain seq x y z
N MET A 1 11.64 -21.68 -12.25
CA MET A 1 11.99 -20.26 -12.47
C MET A 1 11.27 -19.81 -13.72
N ALA A 2 10.44 -18.77 -13.62
CA ALA A 2 9.87 -18.07 -14.77
C ALA A 2 10.99 -17.59 -15.69
N THR A 3 10.90 -17.92 -16.98
CA THR A 3 11.89 -17.53 -18.01
C THR A 3 11.31 -16.53 -19.02
N ALA A 4 9.99 -16.34 -19.01
CA ALA A 4 9.27 -15.39 -19.84
C ALA A 4 8.31 -14.54 -19.00
N VAL A 5 7.95 -13.35 -19.50
CA VAL A 5 7.02 -12.41 -18.85
C VAL A 5 5.64 -13.01 -18.59
N ASN A 6 5.22 -13.97 -19.41
CA ASN A 6 3.93 -14.64 -19.27
C ASN A 6 3.91 -15.70 -18.14
N ASP A 7 5.04 -15.94 -17.47
CA ASP A 7 5.17 -16.93 -16.40
C ASP A 7 5.00 -16.30 -15.00
N PHE A 8 4.78 -14.99 -14.89
CA PHE A 8 4.60 -14.28 -13.62
C PHE A 8 3.16 -14.40 -13.10
N PRO A 9 2.94 -14.49 -11.77
CA PRO A 9 1.59 -14.49 -11.18
C PRO A 9 0.80 -13.23 -11.59
N ALA A 10 -0.50 -13.35 -11.89
CA ALA A 10 -1.34 -12.21 -12.30
C ALA A 10 -1.46 -11.09 -11.24
N ALA A 11 -1.19 -11.41 -9.97
CA ALA A 11 -1.08 -10.43 -8.89
C ALA A 11 0.19 -9.57 -8.96
N VAL A 12 1.27 -10.09 -9.56
CA VAL A 12 2.58 -9.45 -9.79
C VAL A 12 2.64 -8.84 -11.20
N PHE A 13 1.96 -9.48 -12.16
CA PHE A 13 1.96 -9.12 -13.58
C PHE A 13 0.54 -9.29 -14.16
N GLY A 14 -0.37 -8.40 -13.80
CA GLY A 14 -1.75 -8.43 -14.26
C GLY A 14 -2.63 -7.36 -13.62
N LEU A 15 -3.85 -7.24 -14.15
CA LEU A 15 -4.87 -6.30 -13.68
C LEU A 15 -5.55 -6.77 -12.38
N ASP A 16 -5.11 -7.86 -11.76
CA ASP A 16 -5.76 -8.40 -10.56
C ASP A 16 -5.33 -7.70 -9.27
N SER A 17 -4.24 -6.92 -9.31
CA SER A 17 -3.95 -5.96 -8.24
C SER A 17 -4.91 -4.76 -8.38
N GLY A 18 -5.77 -4.59 -7.37
CA GLY A 18 -6.75 -3.50 -7.27
C GLY A 18 -6.14 -2.09 -7.33
N PHE A 19 -4.82 -1.98 -7.15
CA PHE A 19 -4.12 -0.71 -7.02
C PHE A 19 -4.13 0.14 -8.29
N PHE A 20 -4.14 -0.46 -9.49
CA PHE A 20 -4.20 0.30 -10.76
C PHE A 20 -5.63 0.65 -11.17
N HIS A 21 -6.63 -0.06 -10.64
CA HIS A 21 -8.03 0.22 -10.90
C HIS A 21 -8.48 1.50 -10.23
N LEU A 22 -7.92 1.84 -9.07
CA LEU A 22 -8.32 3.02 -8.30
C LEU A 22 -8.04 4.33 -9.05
N PRO A 23 -6.82 4.62 -9.57
CA PRO A 23 -6.59 5.81 -10.39
C PRO A 23 -7.51 5.86 -11.63
N GLY A 24 -7.75 4.72 -12.29
CA GLY A 24 -8.65 4.67 -13.45
C GLY A 24 -10.12 4.91 -13.09
N ALA A 25 -10.59 4.37 -11.97
CA ALA A 25 -11.94 4.62 -11.46
C ALA A 25 -12.11 6.08 -11.05
N GLN A 26 -11.11 6.67 -10.38
CA GLN A 26 -11.12 8.08 -10.02
C GLN A 26 -11.10 8.98 -11.25
N ALA A 27 -10.32 8.62 -12.28
CA ALA A 27 -10.31 9.33 -13.56
C ALA A 27 -11.68 9.32 -14.22
N ARG A 28 -12.37 8.17 -14.23
CA ARG A 28 -13.75 8.08 -14.73
C ARG A 28 -14.70 8.94 -13.92
N ALA A 29 -14.59 8.95 -12.60
CA ALA A 29 -15.41 9.79 -11.72
C ALA A 29 -15.20 11.30 -11.95
N TRP A 30 -14.00 11.70 -12.39
CA TRP A 30 -13.69 13.08 -12.79
C TRP A 30 -13.91 13.37 -14.28
N GLY A 31 -14.49 12.45 -15.05
CA GLY A 31 -14.87 12.68 -16.44
C GLY A 31 -13.72 12.60 -17.45
N VAL A 32 -12.61 11.95 -17.10
CA VAL A 32 -11.51 11.67 -18.05
C VAL A 32 -12.02 10.69 -19.13
N PRO A 33 -11.72 10.92 -20.42
CA PRO A 33 -12.11 10.00 -21.50
C PRO A 33 -11.51 8.59 -21.33
N GLU A 34 -12.29 7.55 -21.65
CA GLU A 34 -11.88 6.15 -21.44
C GLU A 34 -10.57 5.79 -22.19
N GLU A 35 -10.33 6.36 -23.37
CA GLU A 35 -9.06 6.17 -24.10
C GLU A 35 -7.83 6.60 -23.28
N GLN A 36 -7.93 7.73 -22.58
CA GLN A 36 -6.84 8.20 -21.71
C GLN A 36 -6.72 7.36 -20.44
N ILE A 37 -7.85 6.87 -19.91
CA ILE A 37 -7.89 5.95 -18.77
C ILE A 37 -7.18 4.63 -19.11
N ASP A 38 -7.44 4.09 -20.30
CA ASP A 38 -6.81 2.83 -20.74
C ASP A 38 -5.31 2.99 -20.96
N ARG A 39 -4.88 4.11 -21.56
CA ARG A 39 -3.45 4.45 -21.65
C ARG A 39 -2.81 4.56 -20.26
N LEU A 40 -3.46 5.24 -19.32
CA LEU A 40 -2.98 5.33 -17.94
C LEU A 40 -2.85 3.95 -17.29
N ARG A 41 -3.85 3.08 -17.41
CA ARG A 41 -3.82 1.72 -16.84
C ARG A 41 -2.65 0.90 -17.37
N VAL A 42 -2.39 0.96 -18.68
CA VAL A 42 -1.23 0.28 -19.29
C VAL A 42 0.07 0.79 -18.69
N LEU A 43 0.22 2.10 -18.53
CA LEU A 43 1.42 2.69 -17.92
C LEU A 43 1.58 2.28 -16.46
N LEU A 44 0.50 2.27 -15.67
CA LEU A 44 0.54 1.82 -14.29
C LEU A 44 0.96 0.36 -14.16
N ALA A 45 0.48 -0.51 -15.06
CA ALA A 45 0.92 -1.91 -15.11
C ALA A 45 2.42 -2.04 -15.45
N ILE A 46 2.92 -1.24 -16.39
CA ILE A 46 4.35 -1.18 -16.71
C ILE A 46 5.16 -0.70 -15.50
N GLY A 47 4.71 0.37 -14.84
CA GLY A 47 5.38 0.90 -13.64
C GLY A 47 5.38 -0.08 -12.48
N HIS A 48 4.27 -0.80 -12.26
CA HIS A 48 4.16 -1.81 -11.20
C HIS A 48 5.24 -2.89 -11.29
N PHE A 49 5.60 -3.30 -12.50
CA PHE A 49 6.65 -4.29 -12.70
C PHE A 49 7.97 -3.93 -12.02
N HIS A 50 8.35 -2.65 -12.06
CA HIS A 50 9.55 -2.16 -11.40
C HIS A 50 9.47 -2.33 -9.87
N PHE A 51 8.34 -1.98 -9.27
CA PHE A 51 8.14 -2.10 -7.82
C PHE A 51 8.04 -3.56 -7.38
N ALA A 52 7.31 -4.38 -8.12
CA ALA A 52 7.21 -5.81 -7.85
C ALA A 52 8.56 -6.53 -7.93
N PHE A 53 9.46 -6.11 -8.84
CA PHE A 53 10.84 -6.59 -8.85
C PHE A 53 11.57 -6.22 -7.55
N HIS A 54 11.45 -4.98 -7.08
CA HIS A 54 12.08 -4.55 -5.82
C HIS A 54 11.56 -5.32 -4.63
N ASP A 55 10.25 -5.51 -4.51
CA ASP A 55 9.65 -6.25 -3.42
C ASP A 55 10.17 -7.70 -3.40
N LEU A 56 10.22 -8.40 -4.54
CA LEU A 56 10.81 -9.75 -4.63
C LEU A 56 12.28 -9.80 -4.18
N VAL A 57 13.09 -8.83 -4.61
CA VAL A 57 14.51 -8.77 -4.22
C VAL A 57 14.65 -8.49 -2.72
N ILE A 58 13.82 -7.60 -2.16
CA ILE A 58 13.91 -7.19 -0.76
C ILE A 58 13.36 -8.27 0.17
N ASP A 59 12.25 -8.91 -0.19
CA ASP A 59 11.55 -9.87 0.65
C ASP A 59 12.12 -11.29 0.49
N GLU A 60 12.36 -11.74 -0.74
CA GLU A 60 12.88 -13.09 -0.99
C GLU A 60 14.40 -13.16 -1.13
N GLY A 61 15.09 -12.01 -1.23
CA GLY A 61 16.53 -11.96 -1.51
C GLY A 61 16.90 -12.43 -2.93
N ARG A 62 15.90 -12.61 -3.82
CA ARG A 62 16.09 -13.13 -5.17
C ARG A 62 14.97 -12.67 -6.10
N ALA A 63 15.30 -12.54 -7.38
CA ALA A 63 14.31 -12.34 -8.44
C ALA A 63 14.83 -12.91 -9.77
N PRO A 64 13.95 -13.24 -10.73
CA PRO A 64 14.38 -13.67 -12.06
C PRO A 64 15.23 -12.60 -12.75
N ALA A 65 16.35 -13.02 -13.37
CA ALA A 65 17.29 -12.11 -14.02
C ALA A 65 16.64 -11.23 -15.10
N ALA A 66 15.64 -11.77 -15.81
CA ALA A 66 14.87 -11.01 -16.79
C ALA A 66 14.13 -9.83 -16.15
N MET A 67 13.62 -9.96 -14.93
CA MET A 67 12.98 -8.84 -14.22
C MET A 67 13.97 -7.75 -13.90
N CYS A 68 15.17 -8.12 -13.43
CA CYS A 68 16.22 -7.15 -13.13
C CYS A 68 16.56 -6.27 -14.34
N VAL A 69 16.74 -6.87 -15.51
CA VAL A 69 17.06 -6.13 -16.74
C VAL A 69 15.89 -5.28 -17.24
N LEU A 70 14.65 -5.75 -17.05
CA LEU A 70 13.46 -5.07 -17.54
C LEU A 70 12.95 -3.98 -16.58
N ALA A 71 13.25 -4.05 -15.28
CA ALA A 71 12.68 -3.16 -14.26
C ALA A 71 13.01 -1.69 -14.53
N ASP A 72 14.25 -1.38 -14.88
CA ASP A 72 14.68 0.00 -15.18
C ASP A 72 14.03 0.53 -16.46
N VAL A 73 13.96 -0.31 -17.50
CA VAL A 73 13.31 0.05 -18.76
C VAL A 73 11.82 0.29 -18.55
N SER A 74 11.16 -0.54 -17.75
CA SER A 74 9.76 -0.37 -17.38
C SER A 74 9.54 0.94 -16.62
N LEU A 75 10.40 1.29 -15.65
CA LEU A 75 10.31 2.57 -14.95
C LEU A 75 10.43 3.76 -15.92
N LEU A 76 11.42 3.74 -16.82
CA LEU A 76 11.60 4.81 -17.79
C LEU A 76 10.38 4.93 -18.73
N ARG A 77 9.87 3.81 -19.23
CA ARG A 77 8.67 3.78 -20.09
C ARG A 77 7.43 4.28 -19.38
N TYR A 78 7.28 3.96 -18.10
CA TYR A 78 6.21 4.49 -17.27
C TYR A 78 6.29 6.01 -17.17
N LEU A 79 7.46 6.56 -16.80
CA LEU A 79 7.65 8.00 -16.61
C LEU A 79 7.50 8.80 -17.92
N ASP A 80 8.09 8.31 -19.01
CA ASP A 80 7.96 8.92 -20.33
C ASP A 80 6.49 8.91 -20.78
N GLY A 81 5.79 7.80 -20.60
CA GLY A 81 4.37 7.70 -20.94
C GLY A 81 3.47 8.59 -20.09
N LEU A 82 3.75 8.79 -18.80
CA LEU A 82 3.02 9.75 -17.98
C LEU A 82 3.22 11.18 -18.48
N ALA A 83 4.43 11.54 -18.90
CA ALA A 83 4.72 12.85 -19.49
C ALA A 83 3.96 13.05 -20.83
N GLU A 84 3.83 12.01 -21.64
CA GLU A 84 3.06 12.07 -22.89
C GLU A 84 1.55 12.25 -22.69
N LEU A 85 1.00 11.79 -21.57
CA LEU A 85 -0.43 11.98 -21.26
C LEU A 85 -0.78 13.46 -21.01
N ALA A 86 0.15 14.24 -20.46
CA ALA A 86 0.00 15.69 -20.30
C ALA A 86 1.34 16.42 -20.62
N PRO A 87 1.60 16.70 -21.91
CA PRO A 87 2.92 17.18 -22.38
C PRO A 87 3.43 18.47 -21.73
N GLY A 88 2.54 19.31 -21.20
CA GLY A 88 2.90 20.53 -20.47
C GLY A 88 3.44 20.31 -19.05
N SER A 89 3.38 19.07 -18.53
CA SER A 89 3.67 18.71 -17.14
C SER A 89 4.79 17.67 -16.99
N ALA A 90 5.56 17.38 -18.05
CA ALA A 90 6.57 16.32 -18.07
C ALA A 90 7.55 16.38 -16.88
N ASP A 91 8.23 17.53 -16.71
CA ASP A 91 9.19 17.72 -15.62
C ASP A 91 8.54 17.64 -14.23
N ARG A 92 7.26 18.04 -14.13
CA ARG A 92 6.50 17.98 -12.89
C ARG A 92 6.26 16.54 -12.45
N TYR A 93 5.88 15.63 -13.35
CA TYR A 93 5.63 14.23 -12.97
C TYR A 93 6.90 13.51 -12.57
N ARG A 94 8.03 13.80 -13.22
CA ARG A 94 9.34 13.29 -12.79
C ARG A 94 9.65 13.75 -11.36
N ALA A 95 9.53 15.05 -11.08
CA ALA A 95 9.80 15.60 -9.76
C ALA A 95 8.84 15.05 -8.67
N LEU A 96 7.56 14.88 -9.00
CA LEU A 96 6.58 14.26 -8.11
C LEU A 96 6.93 12.80 -7.83
N HIS A 97 7.27 12.05 -8.87
CA HIS A 97 7.68 10.65 -8.74
C HIS A 97 8.91 10.52 -7.86
N ASP A 98 9.96 11.31 -8.11
CA ASP A 98 11.18 11.31 -7.29
C ASP A 98 10.87 11.61 -5.82
N ARG A 99 9.97 12.55 -5.53
CA ARG A 99 9.53 12.85 -4.16
C ARG A 99 8.87 11.65 -3.49
N TYR A 100 7.93 10.98 -4.18
CA TYR A 100 7.24 9.81 -3.65
C TYR A 100 8.15 8.58 -3.56
N TYR A 101 9.09 8.44 -4.48
CA TYR A 101 10.08 7.37 -4.46
C TYR A 101 11.01 7.48 -3.25
N ARG A 102 11.37 8.70 -2.83
CA ARG A 102 12.11 8.90 -1.57
C ARG A 102 11.31 8.44 -0.35
N ALA A 103 9.99 8.68 -0.33
CA ALA A 103 9.13 8.18 0.74
C ALA A 103 9.07 6.65 0.75
N TYR A 104 8.92 6.02 -0.42
CA TYR A 104 9.00 4.57 -0.59
C TYR A 104 10.33 4.00 -0.08
N ALA A 105 11.46 4.55 -0.51
CA ALA A 105 12.78 4.09 -0.07
C ALA A 105 12.97 4.23 1.44
N ALA A 106 12.47 5.32 2.04
CA ALA A 106 12.48 5.49 3.49
C ALA A 106 11.57 4.46 4.21
N ALA A 107 10.42 4.12 3.63
CA ALA A 107 9.55 3.05 4.12
C ALA A 107 10.26 1.69 4.11
N MET A 108 10.87 1.31 2.98
CA MET A 108 11.62 0.05 2.89
C MET A 108 12.80 -0.01 3.88
N ALA A 109 13.51 1.11 4.07
CA ALA A 109 14.59 1.18 5.05
C ALA A 109 14.09 1.01 6.50
N ARG A 110 12.93 1.59 6.84
CA ARG A 110 12.29 1.39 8.15
C ARG A 110 11.97 -0.08 8.39
N ASP A 111 11.31 -0.71 7.42
CA ASP A 111 10.91 -2.12 7.48
C ASP A 111 12.11 -3.05 7.65
N LEU A 112 13.14 -2.84 6.84
CA LEU A 112 14.41 -3.59 6.98
C LEU A 112 15.03 -3.41 8.37
N GLY A 113 14.91 -2.22 8.95
CA GLY A 113 15.38 -1.94 10.31
C GLY A 113 14.54 -2.60 11.42
N HIS A 114 13.36 -3.14 11.12
CA HIS A 114 12.53 -3.91 12.06
C HIS A 114 12.67 -5.41 11.89
N ARG A 115 13.40 -5.90 10.86
CA ARG A 115 13.57 -7.36 10.67
C ARG A 115 14.40 -7.99 11.79
N GLY A 116 13.94 -9.15 12.26
CA GLY A 116 14.67 -10.04 13.17
C GLY A 116 14.68 -9.66 14.65
N GLU A 117 14.32 -8.44 15.03
CA GLU A 117 14.25 -8.02 16.43
C GLU A 117 13.00 -7.17 16.70
N ALA A 118 12.21 -7.57 17.69
CA ALA A 118 11.05 -6.82 18.14
C ALA A 118 11.50 -5.53 18.85
N ARG A 119 11.29 -4.36 18.22
CA ARG A 119 11.58 -3.04 18.81
C ARG A 119 10.37 -2.12 18.71
N PRO A 120 10.12 -1.23 19.70
CA PRO A 120 8.97 -0.35 19.66
C PRO A 120 8.93 0.50 18.38
N TYR A 121 7.77 0.53 17.72
CA TYR A 121 7.49 1.47 16.65
C TYR A 121 7.22 2.86 17.24
N THR A 122 7.76 3.88 16.59
CA THR A 122 7.42 5.27 16.83
C THR A 122 6.10 5.64 16.14
N THR A 123 5.46 6.71 16.61
CA THR A 123 4.23 7.24 15.98
C THR A 123 4.43 7.62 14.51
N ASP A 124 5.62 8.11 14.14
CA ASP A 124 5.95 8.48 12.76
C ASP A 124 6.13 7.24 11.87
N GLU A 125 6.68 6.15 12.41
CA GLU A 125 6.77 4.87 11.69
C GLU A 125 5.37 4.31 11.41
N ILE A 126 4.48 4.29 12.41
CA ILE A 126 3.10 3.82 12.26
C ILE A 126 2.32 4.70 11.26
N SER A 127 2.44 6.02 11.38
CA SER A 127 1.74 6.97 10.52
C SER A 127 2.21 6.89 9.06
N GLY A 128 3.45 6.44 8.84
CA GLY A 128 4.09 6.31 7.54
C GLY A 128 4.03 4.91 6.92
N LEU A 129 3.30 3.95 7.50
CA LEU A 129 3.18 2.60 6.93
C LEU A 129 2.66 2.60 5.48
N GLY A 130 1.78 3.55 5.13
CA GLY A 130 1.27 3.72 3.76
C GLY A 130 2.30 4.20 2.73
N ASP A 131 3.48 4.66 3.15
CA ASP A 131 4.51 5.20 2.26
C ASP A 131 5.07 4.16 1.28
N LYS A 132 4.88 2.85 1.54
CA LYS A 132 5.17 1.78 0.57
C LYS A 132 4.40 1.96 -0.75
N ALA A 133 3.20 2.51 -0.69
CA ALA A 133 2.36 2.77 -1.86
C ALA A 133 2.66 4.13 -2.53
N ALA A 134 3.56 4.93 -1.97
CA ALA A 134 3.84 6.30 -2.41
C ALA A 134 4.13 6.43 -3.93
N PRO A 135 4.87 5.54 -4.60
CA PRO A 135 5.20 5.74 -6.02
C PRO A 135 3.94 5.83 -6.90
N GLY A 136 2.87 5.14 -6.51
CA GLY A 136 1.57 5.17 -7.18
C GLY A 136 0.84 6.52 -7.12
N MET A 137 1.20 7.40 -6.18
CA MET A 137 0.54 8.69 -5.99
C MET A 137 0.74 9.65 -7.15
N THR A 138 1.80 9.48 -7.93
CA THR A 138 2.05 10.24 -9.17
C THR A 138 0.86 10.13 -10.12
N ALA A 139 0.20 8.96 -10.16
CA ALA A 139 -0.95 8.72 -11.02
C ALA A 139 -2.13 9.65 -10.72
N LEU A 140 -2.40 9.96 -9.44
CA LEU A 140 -3.51 10.84 -9.07
C LEU A 140 -3.27 12.30 -9.48
N HIS A 141 -2.01 12.74 -9.55
CA HIS A 141 -1.65 14.04 -10.12
C HIS A 141 -1.91 14.07 -11.63
N VAL A 142 -1.55 13.01 -12.35
CA VAL A 142 -1.83 12.88 -13.79
C VAL A 142 -3.34 12.86 -14.03
N VAL A 143 -4.09 12.09 -13.26
CA VAL A 143 -5.55 12.01 -13.35
C VAL A 143 -6.20 13.38 -13.08
N ALA A 144 -5.73 14.12 -12.07
CA ALA A 144 -6.22 15.46 -11.79
C ALA A 144 -5.93 16.44 -12.94
N ASP A 145 -4.76 16.37 -13.55
CA ASP A 145 -4.40 17.20 -14.69
C ASP A 145 -5.23 16.86 -15.94
N LEU A 146 -5.42 15.57 -16.24
CA LEU A 146 -6.26 15.10 -17.36
C LEU A 146 -7.73 15.52 -17.20
N ALA A 147 -8.23 15.60 -15.96
CA ALA A 147 -9.55 16.10 -15.64
C ALA A 147 -9.66 17.64 -15.69
N GLY A 148 -8.55 18.37 -15.93
CA GLY A 148 -8.52 19.83 -15.88
C GLY A 148 -8.64 20.40 -14.45
N MET A 149 -8.27 19.61 -13.43
CA MET A 149 -8.44 19.93 -12.01
C MET A 149 -7.14 19.72 -11.20
N PRO A 150 -5.99 20.32 -11.60
CA PRO A 150 -4.67 20.05 -11.02
C PRO A 150 -4.61 20.22 -9.50
N ALA A 151 -5.40 21.13 -8.93
CA ALA A 151 -5.46 21.38 -7.49
C ALA A 151 -5.97 20.19 -6.66
N ARG A 152 -6.65 19.21 -7.30
CA ARG A 152 -7.15 18.00 -6.63
C ARG A 152 -6.08 16.90 -6.50
N GLY A 153 -4.97 17.00 -7.23
CA GLY A 153 -3.97 15.94 -7.31
C GLY A 153 -3.28 15.63 -5.97
N GLU A 154 -2.76 16.67 -5.30
CA GLU A 154 -2.05 16.47 -4.02
C GLU A 154 -2.98 15.97 -2.91
N PRO A 155 -4.15 16.58 -2.64
CA PRO A 155 -4.98 16.09 -1.54
C PRO A 155 -5.54 14.68 -1.80
N ALA A 156 -5.87 14.34 -3.05
CA ALA A 156 -6.30 12.98 -3.39
C ALA A 156 -5.17 11.96 -3.18
N ALA A 157 -3.93 12.31 -3.53
CA ALA A 157 -2.76 11.48 -3.25
C ALA A 157 -2.54 11.30 -1.73
N GLN A 158 -2.65 12.37 -0.94
CA GLN A 158 -2.53 12.27 0.51
C GLN A 158 -3.66 11.43 1.13
N ALA A 159 -4.88 11.56 0.62
CA ALA A 159 -6.01 10.71 1.03
C ALA A 159 -5.74 9.23 0.74
N LEU A 160 -5.19 8.91 -0.44
CA LEU A 160 -4.84 7.55 -0.82
C LEU A 160 -3.69 7.00 0.04
N LEU A 161 -2.67 7.79 0.36
CA LEU A 161 -1.62 7.36 1.31
C LEU A 161 -2.18 7.02 2.68
N ARG A 162 -3.11 7.83 3.21
CA ARG A 162 -3.79 7.54 4.48
C ARG A 162 -4.63 6.27 4.41
N LEU A 163 -5.33 6.05 3.30
CA LEU A 163 -6.02 4.78 3.04
C LEU A 163 -5.04 3.60 3.07
N CYS A 164 -3.89 3.72 2.40
CA CYS A 164 -2.85 2.69 2.38
C CYS A 164 -2.25 2.43 3.77
N THR A 165 -2.07 3.45 4.62
CA THR A 165 -1.66 3.24 6.02
C THR A 165 -2.65 2.35 6.75
N GLY A 166 -3.96 2.62 6.61
CA GLY A 166 -4.99 1.78 7.23
C GLY A 166 -5.00 0.35 6.69
N LEU A 167 -4.84 0.18 5.37
CA LEU A 167 -4.80 -1.15 4.74
C LEU A 167 -3.58 -1.95 5.20
N GLN A 168 -2.40 -1.34 5.27
CA GLN A 168 -1.18 -2.01 5.73
C GLN A 168 -1.33 -2.51 7.17
N LEU A 169 -1.97 -1.73 8.04
CA LEU A 169 -2.24 -2.15 9.42
C LEU A 169 -3.15 -3.39 9.50
N LEU A 170 -4.18 -3.46 8.65
CA LEU A 170 -5.04 -4.64 8.59
C LEU A 170 -4.29 -5.87 8.04
N ASP A 171 -3.42 -5.64 7.06
CA ASP A 171 -2.56 -6.67 6.46
C ASP A 171 -1.58 -7.24 7.50
N ASP A 172 -0.82 -6.37 8.17
CA ASP A 172 0.10 -6.70 9.26
C ASP A 172 -0.59 -7.51 10.38
N LEU A 173 -1.84 -7.16 10.71
CA LEU A 173 -2.60 -7.90 11.74
C LEU A 173 -3.03 -9.29 11.26
N LYS A 174 -3.44 -9.39 9.99
CA LYS A 174 -3.90 -10.64 9.37
C LYS A 174 -2.75 -11.62 9.16
N ASP A 175 -1.59 -11.09 8.76
CA ASP A 175 -0.44 -11.88 8.34
C ASP A 175 0.61 -12.03 9.46
N ALA A 176 0.29 -11.62 10.69
CA ALA A 176 1.19 -11.67 11.84
C ALA A 176 1.88 -13.03 12.08
N ALA A 177 1.20 -14.14 11.79
CA ALA A 177 1.79 -15.49 11.91
C ALA A 177 2.82 -15.78 10.80
N GLU A 178 2.53 -15.35 9.58
CA GLU A 178 3.46 -15.45 8.45
C GLU A 178 4.66 -14.52 8.65
N ASP A 179 4.42 -13.29 9.08
CA ASP A 179 5.43 -12.30 9.46
C ASP A 179 6.41 -12.85 10.50
N ALA A 180 5.88 -13.43 11.59
CA ALA A 180 6.68 -14.05 12.63
C ALA A 180 7.58 -15.16 12.08
N THR A 181 7.04 -16.03 11.22
CA THR A 181 7.78 -17.13 10.59
C THR A 181 8.90 -16.62 9.68
N ASN A 182 8.66 -15.51 8.99
CA ASN A 182 9.61 -14.89 8.07
C ASN A 182 10.59 -13.91 8.76
N GLY A 183 10.47 -13.71 10.08
CA GLY A 183 11.28 -12.75 10.83
C GLY A 183 10.97 -11.28 10.50
N VAL A 184 9.79 -11.02 9.93
CA VAL A 184 9.25 -9.69 9.70
C VAL A 184 8.53 -9.26 10.96
N MET A 185 8.96 -8.17 11.60
CA MET A 185 8.35 -7.70 12.85
C MET A 185 7.37 -6.57 12.55
N SER A 186 6.18 -6.91 12.05
CA SER A 186 5.12 -5.92 11.85
C SER A 186 4.70 -5.28 13.17
N TRP A 187 4.06 -4.11 13.12
CA TRP A 187 3.75 -3.35 14.32
C TRP A 187 2.90 -4.12 15.36
N PRO A 188 1.76 -4.75 14.99
CA PRO A 188 0.95 -5.50 15.96
C PRO A 188 1.71 -6.70 16.54
N LEU A 189 2.46 -7.44 15.72
CA LEU A 189 3.30 -8.55 16.16
C LEU A 189 4.36 -8.08 17.17
N THR A 190 5.05 -6.99 16.85
CA THR A 190 6.08 -6.42 17.73
C THR A 190 5.53 -6.03 19.09
N CYS A 191 4.34 -5.42 19.13
CA CYS A 191 3.69 -5.07 20.37
C CYS A 191 3.33 -6.30 21.21
N ALA A 192 2.86 -7.38 20.57
CA ALA A 192 2.57 -8.63 21.24
C ALA A 192 3.83 -9.29 21.83
N LEU A 193 4.92 -9.35 21.06
CA LEU A 193 6.19 -9.95 21.49
C LEU A 193 6.85 -9.18 22.64
N LEU A 194 6.76 -7.85 22.63
CA LEU A 194 7.28 -7.03 23.73
C LEU A 194 6.48 -7.21 25.04
N ALA A 195 5.18 -7.50 24.93
CA ALA A 195 4.32 -7.76 26.09
C ALA A 195 4.42 -9.21 26.59
N TYR A 196 4.59 -10.16 25.67
CA TYR A 196 4.64 -11.60 25.92
C TYR A 196 5.87 -12.21 25.21
N PRO A 197 7.07 -12.08 25.79
CA PRO A 197 8.31 -12.52 25.14
C PRO A 197 8.44 -14.05 25.03
N ASP A 198 7.67 -14.80 25.81
CA ASP A 198 7.69 -16.26 25.85
C ASP A 198 6.61 -16.92 24.96
N VAL A 199 5.95 -16.15 24.09
CA VAL A 199 4.91 -16.67 23.17
C VAL A 199 5.49 -17.67 22.18
N ASP A 200 4.79 -18.79 21.97
CA ASP A 200 5.14 -19.75 20.94
C ASP A 200 4.68 -19.25 19.57
N LEU A 201 5.63 -18.70 18.81
CA LEU A 201 5.39 -18.19 17.45
C LEU A 201 4.97 -19.29 16.45
N THR A 202 5.12 -20.57 16.79
CA THR A 202 4.68 -21.69 15.95
C THR A 202 3.25 -22.13 16.25
N ASP A 203 2.65 -21.67 17.34
CA ASP A 203 1.24 -21.89 17.69
C ASP A 203 0.42 -20.63 17.38
N GLU A 204 -0.36 -20.67 16.29
CA GLU A 204 -1.24 -19.58 15.89
C GLU A 204 -2.22 -19.15 17.00
N ARG A 205 -2.64 -20.08 17.87
CA ARG A 205 -3.55 -19.77 18.97
C ARG A 205 -2.85 -18.97 20.06
N ASP A 206 -1.61 -19.32 20.38
CA ASP A 206 -0.81 -18.61 21.39
C ASP A 206 -0.43 -17.22 20.88
N LEU A 207 0.02 -17.10 19.62
CA LEU A 207 0.27 -15.81 18.99
C LEU A 207 -0.99 -14.93 18.94
N ARG A 208 -2.13 -15.49 18.55
CA ARG A 208 -3.40 -14.77 18.58
C ARG A 208 -3.79 -14.33 19.99
N ALA A 209 -3.60 -15.18 21.00
CA ALA A 209 -3.84 -14.84 22.38
C ALA A 209 -2.93 -13.69 22.85
N ALA A 210 -1.66 -13.67 22.44
CA ALA A 210 -0.73 -12.58 22.73
C ALA A 210 -1.13 -11.27 22.02
N LEU A 211 -1.52 -11.32 20.74
CA LEU A 211 -2.01 -10.16 19.98
C LEU A 211 -3.26 -9.53 20.61
N VAL A 212 -4.19 -10.35 21.09
CA VAL A 212 -5.41 -9.88 21.77
C VAL A 212 -5.10 -9.43 23.20
N GLY A 213 -4.40 -10.25 23.98
CA GLY A 213 -4.10 -10.02 25.40
C GLY A 213 -3.23 -8.79 25.64
N SER A 214 -2.34 -8.46 24.70
CA SER A 214 -1.51 -7.25 24.75
C SER A 214 -2.27 -5.98 24.39
N GLY A 215 -3.47 -6.12 23.82
CA GLY A 215 -4.23 -5.02 23.21
C GLY A 215 -3.70 -4.58 21.85
N ALA A 216 -2.65 -5.22 21.31
CA ALA A 216 -2.05 -4.88 20.01
C ALA A 216 -3.06 -4.96 18.87
N ALA A 217 -3.88 -6.02 18.81
CA ALA A 217 -4.91 -6.17 17.78
C ALA A 217 -5.95 -5.04 17.83
N SER A 218 -6.41 -4.66 19.04
CA SER A 218 -7.37 -3.57 19.22
C SER A 218 -6.77 -2.21 18.86
N ALA A 219 -5.54 -1.95 19.29
CA ALA A 219 -4.81 -0.73 18.93
C ALA A 219 -4.62 -0.63 17.42
N CYS A 220 -4.26 -1.73 16.77
CA CYS A 220 -4.08 -1.81 15.32
C CYS A 220 -5.36 -1.43 14.56
N LEU A 221 -6.49 -2.06 14.89
CA LEU A 221 -7.78 -1.75 14.27
C LEU A 221 -8.23 -0.30 14.53
N ASN A 222 -7.98 0.24 15.73
CA ASN A 222 -8.31 1.62 16.05
C ASN A 222 -7.51 2.62 15.19
N VAL A 223 -6.20 2.40 15.05
CA VAL A 223 -5.34 3.25 14.22
C VAL A 223 -5.71 3.12 12.74
N ALA A 224 -6.00 1.91 12.26
CA ALA A 224 -6.49 1.68 10.91
C ALA A 224 -7.81 2.42 10.66
N GLY A 225 -8.78 2.30 11.57
CA GLY A 225 -10.05 3.03 11.53
C GLY A 225 -9.86 4.55 11.47
N ALA A 226 -8.99 5.10 12.31
CA ALA A 226 -8.68 6.53 12.31
C ALA A 226 -8.05 6.97 10.97
N ALA A 227 -7.13 6.18 10.41
CA ALA A 227 -6.54 6.45 9.11
C ALA A 227 -7.58 6.43 7.98
N PHE A 228 -8.54 5.50 8.00
CA PHE A 228 -9.64 5.47 7.03
C PHE A 228 -10.57 6.68 7.14
N VAL A 229 -10.91 7.10 8.36
CA VAL A 229 -11.72 8.32 8.57
C VAL A 229 -11.00 9.57 8.05
N ASP A 230 -9.70 9.69 8.31
CA ASP A 230 -8.91 10.82 7.79
C ASP A 230 -8.79 10.79 6.26
N ALA A 231 -8.57 9.61 5.67
CA ALA A 231 -8.55 9.41 4.23
C ALA A 231 -9.87 9.83 3.58
N ALA A 232 -11.02 9.40 4.14
CA ALA A 232 -12.33 9.78 3.64
C ALA A 232 -12.55 11.31 3.70
N ARG A 233 -12.19 11.94 4.81
CA ARG A 233 -12.31 13.39 5.00
C ARG A 233 -11.46 14.18 3.99
N LEU A 234 -10.21 13.76 3.76
CA LEU A 234 -9.32 14.39 2.77
C LEU A 234 -9.84 14.21 1.34
N ALA A 235 -10.34 13.01 1.02
CA ALA A 235 -10.89 12.69 -0.28
C ALA A 235 -12.19 13.47 -0.57
N ASP A 236 -13.12 13.54 0.40
CA ASP A 236 -14.36 14.33 0.30
C ASP A 236 -14.07 15.81 -0.01
N ALA A 237 -13.05 16.40 0.65
CA ALA A 237 -12.69 17.80 0.46
C ALA A 237 -12.19 18.13 -0.96
N THR A 238 -11.92 17.12 -1.79
CA THR A 238 -11.45 17.27 -3.18
C THR A 238 -12.29 16.52 -4.20
N ASP A 239 -13.49 16.08 -3.83
CA ASP A 239 -14.37 15.26 -4.66
C ASP A 239 -13.67 13.98 -5.20
N ALA A 240 -12.70 13.44 -4.47
CA ALA A 240 -12.07 12.16 -4.79
C ALA A 240 -12.96 11.00 -4.31
N THR A 241 -14.20 10.95 -4.83
CA THR A 241 -15.28 10.10 -4.33
C THR A 241 -14.93 8.61 -4.27
N VAL A 242 -14.16 8.11 -5.23
CA VAL A 242 -13.74 6.70 -5.25
C VAL A 242 -12.86 6.37 -4.04
N VAL A 243 -11.92 7.27 -3.71
CA VAL A 243 -11.06 7.11 -2.53
C VAL A 243 -11.88 7.22 -1.25
N ALA A 244 -12.81 8.19 -1.20
CA ALA A 244 -13.67 8.39 -0.04
C ALA A 244 -14.56 7.17 0.25
N ASP A 245 -15.22 6.62 -0.78
CA ASP A 245 -16.11 5.47 -0.65
C ASP A 245 -15.34 4.21 -0.22
N LEU A 246 -14.13 4.01 -0.76
CA LEU A 246 -13.28 2.89 -0.39
C LEU A 246 -12.83 3.01 1.07
N ALA A 247 -12.42 4.22 1.49
CA ALA A 247 -12.04 4.48 2.87
C ALA A 247 -13.20 4.25 3.86
N ARG A 248 -14.42 4.71 3.54
CA ARG A 248 -15.60 4.43 4.37
C ARG A 248 -15.90 2.92 4.46
N THR A 249 -15.78 2.22 3.34
CA THR A 249 -15.98 0.76 3.28
C THR A 249 -15.02 0.04 4.22
N TRP A 250 -13.73 0.37 4.15
CA TRP A 250 -12.73 -0.25 5.02
C TRP A 250 -12.85 0.20 6.48
N SER A 251 -13.29 1.43 6.74
CA SER A 251 -13.63 1.87 8.09
C SER A 251 -14.75 1.02 8.72
N SER A 252 -15.80 0.67 7.96
CA SER A 252 -16.87 -0.23 8.45
C SER A 252 -16.30 -1.61 8.77
N ARG A 253 -15.51 -2.17 7.85
CA ARG A 253 -14.89 -3.49 8.03
C ARG A 253 -13.97 -3.56 9.24
N ALA A 254 -13.17 -2.52 9.48
CA ALA A 254 -12.31 -2.46 10.66
C ALA A 254 -13.14 -2.47 11.97
N ALA A 255 -14.26 -1.76 12.00
CA ALA A 255 -15.17 -1.75 13.16
C ALA A 255 -15.89 -3.10 13.37
N GLU A 256 -16.27 -3.78 12.29
CA GLU A 256 -16.82 -5.14 12.32
C GLU A 256 -15.80 -6.13 12.90
N GLN A 257 -14.56 -6.12 12.39
CA GLN A 257 -13.47 -6.97 12.90
C GLN A 257 -13.16 -6.70 14.38
N GLN A 258 -13.24 -5.43 14.80
CA GLN A 258 -13.04 -5.05 16.20
C GLN A 258 -14.13 -5.64 17.11
N SER A 259 -15.37 -5.63 16.63
CA SER A 259 -16.50 -6.25 17.35
C SER A 259 -16.29 -7.75 17.47
N ASP A 260 -15.79 -8.39 16.42
CA ASP A 260 -15.49 -9.82 16.42
C ASP A 260 -14.36 -10.16 17.39
N LEU A 261 -13.28 -9.35 17.47
CA LEU A 261 -12.16 -9.54 18.41
C LEU A 261 -12.59 -9.75 19.87
N LEU A 262 -13.75 -9.21 20.27
CA LEU A 262 -14.30 -9.33 21.62
C LEU A 262 -15.07 -10.64 21.85
N LEU A 263 -15.33 -11.43 20.81
CA LEU A 263 -15.96 -12.75 20.92
C LEU A 263 -14.92 -13.79 21.39
N PRO A 264 -15.22 -14.59 22.43
CA PRO A 264 -14.37 -15.69 22.88
C PRO A 264 -13.94 -16.62 21.74
N VAL A 265 -12.69 -17.08 21.79
CA VAL A 265 -12.09 -17.96 20.76
C VAL A 265 -12.91 -19.23 20.53
N ASP A 266 -13.58 -19.74 21.58
CA ASP A 266 -14.40 -20.95 21.52
C ASP A 266 -15.80 -20.75 20.89
N LEU A 267 -16.16 -19.53 20.48
CA LEU A 267 -17.47 -19.17 19.95
C LEU A 267 -17.45 -18.71 18.49
N ARG A 268 -16.31 -18.86 17.78
CA ARG A 268 -16.17 -18.55 16.35
C ARG A 268 -15.99 -19.79 15.48
#